data_AF-A0A5K1K2U8-F1
#
_entry.id   AF-A0A5K1K2U8-F1
#
_cell.length_a   1.000
_cell.length_b   1.000
_cell.length_c   1.000
_cell.angle_alpha   90.00
_cell.angle_beta   90.00
_cell.angle_gamma   90.00
#
_symmetry.space_group_name_H-M   'P 1'
#
loop_
_entity.id
_entity.type
_entity.pdbx_description
1 polymer ?
#
loop_
_entity_poly.entity_id
_entity_poly.type
_entity_poly.pdbx_seq_one_letter_code
_entity_poly.pdbx_strand_id
1 'polypeptide(L)'
;MLGWRLIVPNVADGISIPSSYTAYIAPVSSSKLYNETRAGKDAKSSETPYVVMLHAINILSDNGTGISGTCGPRIQECWEFEHPRKDAALTEQGLPLTNSHNVRSAKLTFHIPHAGVLHGFGGYFEAVLYGNVGISIHPERMALISKDMLSWFPLFFPLKDSLYLPADAELTVSLWRLTDTRKVWYEWFAEAFLPVPSSSVSSPIWKDTLSPMSASPDTTFLSAFPTTPIQATSPSLDIPQLTLQVPTRRTSSGMMEDREKDGVSLVKISQTALQNAGGKSSWM
;
A
#
# COMPACT_ATOMS: atom_id res chain seq x y z
N MET A 1 3.77 30.92 -17.13
CA MET A 1 4.70 30.54 -16.04
C MET A 1 4.69 31.66 -15.01
N LEU A 2 3.68 31.70 -14.13
CA LEU A 2 3.59 32.68 -13.04
C LEU A 2 4.28 32.05 -11.83
N GLY A 3 5.57 32.35 -11.67
CA GLY A 3 6.31 31.99 -10.47
C GLY A 3 5.81 32.83 -9.31
N TRP A 4 5.29 32.19 -8.27
CA TRP A 4 4.98 32.83 -7.00
C TRP A 4 6.30 33.29 -6.35
N ARG A 5 6.74 34.52 -6.64
CA ARG A 5 7.86 35.16 -5.95
C ARG A 5 7.30 35.99 -4.80
N LEU A 6 7.15 35.36 -3.63
CA LEU A 6 6.79 36.03 -2.38
C LEU A 6 7.80 35.79 -1.25
N ILE A 7 9.03 35.38 -1.57
CA ILE A 7 10.14 35.49 -0.63
C ILE A 7 11.07 36.55 -1.19
N VAL A 8 11.13 37.70 -0.53
CA VAL A 8 12.14 38.72 -0.78
C VAL A 8 13.50 38.04 -0.52
N PRO A 9 14.35 37.84 -1.54
CA PRO A 9 15.57 37.08 -1.40
C PRO A 9 16.62 37.96 -0.72
N ASN A 10 16.46 38.22 0.58
CA ASN A 10 17.49 38.74 1.49
C ASN A 10 17.02 39.04 2.93
N VAL A 11 15.83 38.59 3.35
CA VAL A 11 15.49 38.69 4.78
C VAL A 11 15.83 37.35 5.41
N ALA A 12 16.83 37.32 6.31
CA ALA A 12 17.25 36.13 7.04
C ALA A 12 16.08 35.40 7.75
N ASP A 13 14.95 36.10 7.95
CA ASP A 13 13.73 35.65 8.64
C ASP A 13 12.50 35.50 7.71
N GLY A 14 12.70 35.25 6.41
CA GLY A 14 11.59 35.05 5.48
C GLY A 14 10.72 33.84 5.83
N ILE A 15 9.40 34.05 6.00
CA ILE A 15 8.43 32.99 6.31
C ILE A 15 7.71 32.55 5.03
N SER A 16 7.54 31.24 4.84
CA SER A 16 6.65 30.68 3.82
C SER A 16 5.32 30.29 4.44
N ILE A 17 4.23 30.59 3.73
CA ILE A 17 2.88 30.12 4.04
C ILE A 17 2.33 29.44 2.78
N PRO A 18 2.08 28.12 2.79
CA PRO A 18 2.28 27.20 3.90
C PRO A 18 3.76 27.02 4.29
N SER A 19 3.99 26.72 5.57
CA SER A 19 5.31 26.39 6.11
C SER A 19 5.66 24.93 5.85
N SER A 20 4.68 24.03 5.90
CA SER A 20 4.87 22.66 5.46
C SER A 20 3.58 22.02 4.97
N TYR A 21 3.71 20.90 4.26
CA TYR A 21 2.58 20.05 3.92
C TYR A 21 3.00 18.59 3.76
N THR A 22 2.13 17.72 4.23
CA THR A 22 2.36 16.28 4.38
C THR A 22 1.31 15.52 3.59
N ALA A 23 1.75 14.56 2.79
CA ALA A 23 0.88 13.67 2.02
C ALA A 23 0.60 12.38 2.80
N TYR A 24 -0.63 11.88 2.72
CA TYR A 24 -1.07 10.65 3.38
C TYR A 24 -1.79 9.74 2.39
N ILE A 25 -1.78 8.44 2.66
CA ILE A 25 -2.44 7.44 1.83
C ILE A 25 -3.13 6.35 2.66
N ALA A 26 -4.20 5.78 2.13
CA ALA A 26 -4.89 4.63 2.70
C ALA A 26 -5.36 3.67 1.60
N PRO A 27 -5.27 2.33 1.79
CA PRO A 27 -5.83 1.34 0.88
C PRO A 27 -7.36 1.39 0.88
N VAL A 28 -7.95 1.46 -0.31
CA VAL A 28 -9.40 1.65 -0.48
C VAL A 28 -9.99 0.57 -1.37
N SER A 29 -11.15 0.07 -0.94
CA SER A 29 -12.08 -0.69 -1.77
C SER A 29 -13.25 0.19 -2.20
N SER A 30 -13.46 0.30 -3.51
CA SER A 30 -14.69 0.87 -4.08
C SER A 30 -14.89 0.36 -5.50
N SER A 31 -15.83 -0.57 -5.68
CA SER A 31 -16.17 -1.09 -7.01
C SER A 31 -16.73 0.01 -7.93
N LYS A 32 -17.35 1.05 -7.35
CA LYS A 32 -17.85 2.21 -8.09
C LYS A 32 -16.71 2.98 -8.76
N LEU A 33 -15.73 3.45 -7.96
CA LEU A 33 -14.58 4.17 -8.50
C LEU A 33 -13.76 3.29 -9.45
N TYR A 34 -13.63 2.00 -9.14
CA TYR A 34 -12.97 1.03 -10.02
C TYR A 34 -13.63 0.95 -11.41
N ASN A 35 -14.95 0.81 -11.45
CA ASN A 35 -15.69 0.75 -12.71
C ASN A 35 -15.68 2.08 -13.46
N GLU A 36 -15.76 3.22 -12.77
CA GLU A 36 -15.69 4.55 -13.37
C GLU A 36 -14.33 4.80 -14.04
N THR A 37 -13.23 4.42 -13.37
CA THR A 37 -11.88 4.55 -13.95
C THR A 37 -11.65 3.59 -15.13
N ARG A 38 -12.23 2.39 -15.11
CA ARG A 38 -12.15 1.42 -16.22
C ARG A 38 -13.06 1.75 -17.40
N ALA A 39 -14.15 2.47 -17.16
CA ALA A 39 -15.04 2.95 -18.22
C ALA A 39 -14.40 4.11 -19.02
N GLY A 40 -13.28 4.66 -18.54
CA GLY A 40 -12.47 5.62 -19.28
C GLY A 40 -12.06 5.09 -20.65
N LYS A 41 -12.17 5.95 -21.67
CA LYS A 41 -11.81 5.60 -23.06
C LYS A 41 -10.30 5.45 -23.27
N ASP A 42 -9.49 6.02 -22.39
CA ASP A 42 -8.03 6.01 -22.48
C ASP A 42 -7.47 4.88 -21.58
N ALA A 43 -6.53 4.11 -22.11
CA ALA A 43 -5.80 3.10 -21.34
C ALA A 43 -5.05 3.71 -20.14
N LYS A 44 -4.76 5.02 -20.19
CA LYS A 44 -4.11 5.77 -19.11
C LYS A 44 -5.04 6.11 -17.94
N SER A 45 -6.35 5.86 -18.05
CA SER A 45 -7.28 6.20 -16.98
C SER A 45 -6.92 5.50 -15.66
N SER A 46 -6.51 4.23 -15.70
CA SER A 46 -6.04 3.51 -14.50
C SER A 46 -4.61 3.87 -14.05
N GLU A 47 -3.89 4.70 -14.81
CA GLU A 47 -2.55 5.18 -14.48
C GLU A 47 -2.57 6.67 -14.07
N THR A 48 -3.76 7.27 -13.95
CA THR A 48 -3.94 8.68 -13.60
C THR A 48 -4.64 8.80 -12.24
N PRO A 49 -4.08 9.52 -11.27
CA PRO A 49 -4.81 9.88 -10.06
C PRO A 49 -6.03 10.76 -10.38
N TYR A 50 -7.07 10.73 -9.54
CA TYR A 50 -8.26 11.57 -9.74
C TYR A 50 -8.60 12.34 -8.48
N VAL A 51 -8.95 13.63 -8.61
CA VAL A 51 -9.54 14.41 -7.52
C VAL A 51 -11.02 14.03 -7.45
N VAL A 52 -11.43 13.36 -6.38
CA VAL A 52 -12.81 12.85 -6.22
C VAL A 52 -13.26 12.95 -4.78
N MET A 53 -14.55 13.20 -4.59
CA MET A 53 -15.17 13.01 -3.28
C MET A 53 -15.26 11.50 -3.00
N LEU A 54 -14.42 11.00 -2.10
CA LEU A 54 -14.42 9.59 -1.69
C LEU A 54 -15.68 9.27 -0.88
N HIS A 55 -16.76 8.91 -1.59
CA HIS A 55 -18.00 8.42 -1.03
C HIS A 55 -18.21 6.96 -1.42
N ALA A 56 -18.94 6.19 -0.60
CA ALA A 56 -19.14 4.74 -0.80
C ALA A 56 -17.81 4.00 -1.00
N ILE A 57 -16.87 4.26 -0.09
CA ILE A 57 -15.58 3.59 -0.03
C ILE A 57 -15.46 2.80 1.27
N ASN A 58 -14.64 1.76 1.26
CA ASN A 58 -14.18 1.07 2.47
C ASN A 58 -12.66 1.21 2.58
N ILE A 59 -12.15 1.77 3.68
CA ILE A 59 -10.72 1.76 3.99
C ILE A 59 -10.39 0.37 4.51
N LEU A 60 -9.49 -0.34 3.83
CA LEU A 60 -9.20 -1.76 4.09
C LEU A 60 -8.26 -1.98 5.26
N SER A 61 -7.53 -0.94 5.66
CA SER A 61 -6.56 -0.96 6.74
C SER A 61 -7.19 -0.55 8.06
N ASP A 62 -6.65 -1.08 9.16
CA ASP A 62 -6.97 -0.65 10.51
C ASP A 62 -5.70 -0.39 11.34
N ASN A 63 -5.88 0.30 12.46
CA ASN A 63 -4.80 0.56 13.40
C ASN A 63 -4.37 -0.75 14.05
N GLY A 64 -3.10 -1.08 13.90
CA GLY A 64 -2.53 -2.29 14.45
C GLY A 64 -1.16 -2.54 13.86
N THR A 65 -0.32 -3.25 14.60
CA THR A 65 1.05 -3.55 14.16
C THR A 65 1.11 -4.74 13.20
N GLY A 66 -0.03 -5.36 12.88
CA GLY A 66 -0.08 -6.61 12.11
C GLY A 66 0.51 -7.79 12.90
N ILE A 67 0.52 -8.97 12.29
CA ILE A 67 1.07 -10.17 12.94
C ILE A 67 2.61 -10.08 13.00
N SER A 68 3.25 -9.49 11.98
CA SER A 68 4.70 -9.24 11.98
C SER A 68 5.12 -8.19 13.01
N GLY A 69 4.20 -7.30 13.39
CA GLY A 69 4.50 -6.17 14.25
C GLY A 69 5.10 -4.95 13.53
N THR A 70 5.08 -4.92 12.19
CA THR A 70 5.69 -3.86 11.37
C THR A 70 4.68 -2.92 10.70
N CYS A 71 3.38 -3.17 10.84
CA CYS A 71 2.35 -2.32 10.24
C CYS A 71 2.22 -0.98 10.96
N GLY A 72 2.00 0.08 10.19
CA GLY A 72 1.71 1.43 10.67
C GLY A 72 0.21 1.66 10.91
N PRO A 73 -0.20 2.92 11.15
CA PRO A 73 -1.61 3.27 11.32
C PRO A 73 -2.46 3.01 10.07
N ARG A 74 -3.79 3.09 10.20
CA ARG A 74 -4.72 2.84 9.08
C ARG A 74 -4.59 3.83 7.91
N ILE A 75 -4.16 5.07 8.18
CA ILE A 75 -3.81 6.08 7.18
C ILE A 75 -2.38 6.51 7.49
N GLN A 76 -1.48 6.39 6.52
CA GLN A 76 -0.04 6.59 6.74
C GLN A 76 0.49 7.78 5.98
N GLU A 77 1.42 8.48 6.61
CA GLU A 77 2.21 9.53 5.99
C GLU A 77 3.13 8.97 4.90
N CYS A 78 3.19 9.64 3.76
CA CYS A 78 4.08 9.31 2.66
C CYS A 78 5.36 10.16 2.70
N TRP A 79 5.21 11.47 2.77
CA TRP A 79 6.30 12.44 2.80
C TRP A 79 5.80 13.83 3.19
N GLU A 80 6.73 14.66 3.63
CA GLU A 80 6.54 16.08 3.91
C GLU A 80 7.41 16.96 3.00
N PHE A 81 6.91 18.16 2.75
CA PHE A 81 7.68 19.29 2.20
C PHE A 81 7.64 20.45 3.18
N GLU A 82 8.80 21.05 3.43
CA GLU A 82 8.96 22.23 4.29
C GLU A 82 9.47 23.43 3.50
N HIS A 83 9.04 24.62 3.90
CA HIS A 83 9.38 25.89 3.28
C HIS A 83 9.60 27.00 4.35
N PRO A 84 10.65 27.84 4.21
CA PRO A 84 11.72 27.75 3.21
C PRO A 84 12.66 26.57 3.48
N ARG A 85 13.20 25.97 2.42
CA ARG A 85 14.17 24.88 2.56
C ARG A 85 15.53 25.42 3.02
N LYS A 86 16.09 24.79 4.05
CA LYS A 86 17.40 25.14 4.62
C LYS A 86 18.58 24.71 3.73
N ASP A 87 18.42 23.59 3.01
CA ASP A 87 19.53 22.93 2.31
C ASP A 87 19.40 22.97 0.78
N ALA A 88 18.90 24.08 0.22
CA ALA A 88 18.77 24.21 -1.22
C ALA A 88 20.09 24.66 -1.87
N ALA A 89 20.65 23.85 -2.77
CA ALA A 89 21.67 24.32 -3.70
C ALA A 89 21.02 25.28 -4.71
N LEU A 90 21.25 26.58 -4.51
CA LEU A 90 20.66 27.64 -5.31
C LEU A 90 21.68 28.19 -6.31
N THR A 91 21.19 28.62 -7.48
CA THR A 91 21.97 29.46 -8.39
C THR A 91 22.19 30.85 -7.80
N GLU A 92 23.03 31.68 -8.45
CA GLU A 92 23.20 33.10 -8.09
C GLU A 92 21.88 33.89 -8.09
N GLN A 93 20.86 33.40 -8.80
CA GLN A 93 19.51 33.97 -8.86
C GLN A 93 18.57 33.43 -7.75
N GLY A 94 19.07 32.59 -6.85
CA GLY A 94 18.29 32.01 -5.75
C GLY A 94 17.34 30.89 -6.19
N LEU A 95 17.55 30.28 -7.36
CA LEU A 95 16.69 29.21 -7.89
C LEU A 95 17.37 27.84 -7.75
N PRO A 96 16.62 26.76 -7.43
CA PRO A 96 17.17 25.42 -7.47
C PRO A 96 17.67 25.05 -8.86
N LEU A 97 18.85 24.44 -8.95
CA LEU A 97 19.45 24.00 -10.21
C LEU A 97 18.57 23.00 -10.99
N THR A 98 17.89 22.12 -10.26
CA THR A 98 16.95 21.14 -10.82
C THR A 98 15.81 20.89 -9.83
N ASN A 99 14.74 20.25 -10.30
CA ASN A 99 13.63 19.84 -9.45
C ASN A 99 13.90 18.55 -8.65
N SER A 100 15.11 17.98 -8.73
CA SER A 100 15.48 16.69 -8.10
C SER A 100 15.25 16.68 -6.59
N HIS A 101 15.41 17.84 -5.96
CA HIS A 101 15.16 18.04 -4.54
C HIS A 101 13.71 17.76 -4.10
N ASN A 102 12.76 17.71 -5.03
CA ASN A 102 11.36 17.38 -4.78
C ASN A 102 11.02 15.90 -5.08
N VAL A 103 12.00 15.07 -5.44
CA VAL A 103 11.80 13.62 -5.56
C VAL A 103 11.52 13.03 -4.18
N ARG A 104 10.53 12.12 -4.10
CA ARG A 104 10.15 11.41 -2.86
C ARG A 104 9.85 9.95 -3.16
N SER A 105 10.02 9.11 -2.14
CA SER A 105 9.60 7.71 -2.15
C SER A 105 9.11 7.32 -0.77
N ALA A 106 8.00 6.57 -0.71
CA ALA A 106 7.46 6.01 0.51
C ALA A 106 7.25 4.50 0.32
N LYS A 107 7.58 3.72 1.36
CA LYS A 107 7.25 2.30 1.47
C LYS A 107 6.50 2.09 2.78
N LEU A 108 5.22 1.78 2.68
CA LEU A 108 4.26 1.79 3.79
C LEU A 108 3.65 0.40 3.96
N THR A 109 3.51 -0.07 5.19
CA THR A 109 2.96 -1.40 5.48
C THR A 109 1.68 -1.27 6.29
N PHE A 110 0.56 -1.77 5.75
CA PHE A 110 -0.78 -1.68 6.33
C PHE A 110 -1.27 -3.05 6.80
N HIS A 111 -1.86 -3.08 8.00
CA HIS A 111 -2.56 -4.26 8.50
C HIS A 111 -3.96 -4.34 7.89
N ILE A 112 -4.33 -5.49 7.34
CA ILE A 112 -5.62 -5.76 6.70
C ILE A 112 -6.42 -6.74 7.59
N PRO A 113 -7.29 -6.28 8.51
CA PRO A 113 -7.97 -7.17 9.45
C PRO A 113 -9.06 -8.03 8.81
N HIS A 114 -9.61 -7.59 7.68
CA HIS A 114 -10.74 -8.25 7.02
C HIS A 114 -10.44 -8.47 5.55
N ALA A 115 -10.81 -9.64 5.05
CA ALA A 115 -10.64 -9.96 3.64
C ALA A 115 -11.41 -8.96 2.76
N GLY A 116 -10.80 -8.54 1.66
CA GLY A 116 -11.36 -7.53 0.79
C GLY A 116 -10.64 -7.40 -0.54
N VAL A 117 -11.19 -6.58 -1.42
CA VAL A 117 -10.62 -6.29 -2.74
C VAL A 117 -10.12 -4.85 -2.77
N LEU A 118 -8.81 -4.68 -2.94
CA LEU A 118 -8.16 -3.39 -3.13
C LEU A 118 -8.37 -2.91 -4.55
N HIS A 119 -8.95 -1.73 -4.69
CA HIS A 119 -9.24 -1.10 -5.97
C HIS A 119 -8.31 0.09 -6.26
N GLY A 120 -7.69 0.64 -5.22
CA GLY A 120 -6.82 1.81 -5.31
C GLY A 120 -6.51 2.36 -3.94
N PHE A 121 -6.01 3.59 -3.92
CA PHE A 121 -5.63 4.27 -2.69
C PHE A 121 -6.30 5.64 -2.58
N GLY A 122 -6.81 5.97 -1.39
CA GLY A 122 -7.24 7.32 -1.06
C GLY A 122 -6.05 8.15 -0.62
N GLY A 123 -5.80 9.26 -1.30
CA GLY A 123 -4.77 10.24 -1.00
C GLY A 123 -5.34 11.45 -0.26
N TYR A 124 -4.71 11.80 0.84
CA TYR A 124 -5.07 12.94 1.68
C TYR A 124 -3.84 13.84 1.85
N PHE A 125 -4.04 15.06 2.34
CA PHE A 125 -2.94 15.92 2.74
C PHE A 125 -3.31 16.74 3.95
N GLU A 126 -2.26 17.23 4.60
CA GLU A 126 -2.36 18.32 5.56
C GLU A 126 -1.29 19.37 5.29
N ALA A 127 -1.57 20.60 5.66
CA ALA A 127 -0.64 21.70 5.56
C ALA A 127 -0.61 22.49 6.86
N VAL A 128 0.59 22.76 7.36
CA VAL A 128 0.80 23.79 8.38
C VAL A 128 0.96 25.11 7.65
N LEU A 129 0.04 26.04 7.88
CA LEU A 129 0.08 27.36 7.26
C LEU A 129 1.10 28.24 7.99
N TYR A 130 0.86 28.47 9.28
CA TYR A 130 1.71 29.25 10.16
C TYR A 130 1.40 28.96 11.63
N GLY A 131 2.43 28.69 12.44
CA GLY A 131 2.25 28.36 13.85
C GLY A 131 1.34 27.14 14.04
N ASN A 132 0.21 27.33 14.71
CA ASN A 132 -0.80 26.29 14.96
C ASN A 132 -1.97 26.31 13.95
N VAL A 133 -1.92 27.18 12.93
CA VAL A 133 -2.95 27.24 11.90
C VAL A 133 -2.61 26.25 10.79
N GLY A 134 -3.55 25.35 10.49
CA GLY A 134 -3.37 24.33 9.46
C GLY A 134 -4.63 24.08 8.65
N ILE A 135 -4.47 23.28 7.60
CA ILE A 135 -5.54 22.77 6.75
C ILE A 135 -5.37 21.27 6.62
N SER A 136 -6.45 20.49 6.70
CA SER A 136 -6.41 19.04 6.59
C SER A 136 -7.60 18.49 5.81
N ILE A 137 -7.33 17.57 4.87
CA ILE A 137 -8.37 16.68 4.32
C ILE A 137 -8.24 15.25 4.87
N HIS A 138 -7.43 15.06 5.92
CA HIS A 138 -7.31 13.78 6.59
C HIS A 138 -8.62 13.45 7.31
N PRO A 139 -9.27 12.30 7.03
CA PRO A 139 -10.66 12.07 7.45
C PRO A 139 -10.83 12.04 8.98
N GLU A 140 -9.78 11.68 9.72
CA GLU A 140 -9.81 11.66 11.20
C GLU A 140 -9.48 13.02 11.84
N ARG A 141 -8.91 13.98 11.10
CA ARG A 141 -8.35 15.22 11.67
C ARG A 141 -8.92 16.49 11.06
N MET A 142 -9.51 16.42 9.87
CA MET A 142 -10.16 17.53 9.17
C MET A 142 -11.17 18.26 10.04
N ALA A 143 -11.99 17.55 10.83
CA ALA A 143 -12.99 18.16 11.71
C ALA A 143 -12.38 19.03 12.83
N LEU A 144 -11.15 18.72 13.26
CA LEU A 144 -10.42 19.45 14.30
C LEU A 144 -9.59 20.60 13.71
N ILE A 145 -8.88 20.34 12.60
CA ILE A 145 -7.91 21.27 12.02
C ILE A 145 -8.59 22.31 11.12
N SER A 146 -9.53 21.89 10.28
CA SER A 146 -10.15 22.73 9.25
C SER A 146 -11.63 22.40 9.09
N LYS A 147 -12.38 22.65 10.16
CA LYS A 147 -13.83 22.50 10.20
C LYS A 147 -14.48 23.27 9.05
N ASP A 148 -15.46 22.65 8.39
CA ASP A 148 -16.24 23.22 7.28
C ASP A 148 -15.44 23.53 5.98
N MET A 149 -14.21 23.03 5.86
CA MET A 149 -13.46 23.15 4.60
C MET A 149 -13.97 22.14 3.56
N LEU A 150 -14.47 22.67 2.43
CA LEU A 150 -15.00 21.89 1.31
C LEU A 150 -14.26 22.09 -0.03
N SER A 151 -13.23 22.94 -0.06
CA SER A 151 -12.56 23.33 -1.31
C SER A 151 -11.58 22.30 -1.87
N TRP A 152 -11.25 21.27 -1.09
CA TRP A 152 -10.27 20.25 -1.45
C TRP A 152 -10.86 18.86 -1.30
N PHE A 153 -11.00 18.14 -2.42
CA PHE A 153 -11.36 16.73 -2.38
C PHE A 153 -10.11 15.84 -2.33
N PRO A 154 -10.22 14.64 -1.72
CA PRO A 154 -9.15 13.65 -1.75
C PRO A 154 -8.74 13.24 -3.17
N LEU A 155 -7.54 12.68 -3.27
CA LEU A 155 -7.10 11.97 -4.47
C LEU A 155 -7.51 10.50 -4.40
N PHE A 156 -7.76 9.91 -5.56
CA PHE A 156 -7.86 8.47 -5.74
C PHE A 156 -6.77 8.00 -6.70
N PHE A 157 -5.91 7.10 -6.25
CA PHE A 157 -4.89 6.43 -7.06
C PHE A 157 -5.41 5.06 -7.48
N PRO A 158 -5.94 4.89 -8.70
CA PRO A 158 -6.54 3.63 -9.13
C PRO A 158 -5.49 2.52 -9.31
N LEU A 159 -5.94 1.27 -9.20
CA LEU A 159 -5.22 0.13 -9.74
C LEU A 159 -5.88 -0.34 -11.03
N LYS A 160 -5.08 -0.65 -12.06
CA LYS A 160 -5.60 -1.24 -13.29
C LYS A 160 -6.33 -2.56 -13.03
N ASP A 161 -5.66 -3.44 -12.29
CA ASP A 161 -6.19 -4.74 -11.88
C ASP A 161 -6.37 -4.72 -10.36
N SER A 162 -7.57 -5.06 -9.89
CA SER A 162 -7.87 -5.12 -8.47
C SER A 162 -7.07 -6.22 -7.78
N LEU A 163 -6.68 -6.00 -6.53
CA LEU A 163 -5.88 -6.95 -5.75
C LEU A 163 -6.72 -7.53 -4.61
N TYR A 164 -6.91 -8.86 -4.58
CA TYR A 164 -7.53 -9.51 -3.44
C TYR A 164 -6.57 -9.58 -2.24
N LEU A 165 -7.07 -9.21 -1.08
CA LEU A 165 -6.37 -9.22 0.20
C LEU A 165 -7.10 -10.16 1.15
N PRO A 166 -6.49 -11.28 1.58
CA PRO A 166 -7.03 -12.12 2.65
C PRO A 166 -7.10 -11.37 3.98
N ALA A 167 -7.88 -11.90 4.92
CA ALA A 167 -7.87 -11.42 6.30
C ALA A 167 -6.49 -11.65 6.94
N ASP A 168 -6.11 -10.73 7.83
CA ASP A 168 -4.80 -10.68 8.51
C ASP A 168 -3.58 -10.56 7.58
N ALA A 169 -3.80 -10.21 6.32
CA ALA A 169 -2.72 -9.91 5.41
C ALA A 169 -2.02 -8.58 5.78
N GLU A 170 -0.78 -8.45 5.33
CA GLU A 170 -0.02 -7.21 5.40
C GLU A 170 0.18 -6.66 3.99
N LEU A 171 -0.31 -5.45 3.74
CA LEU A 171 -0.21 -4.79 2.44
C LEU A 171 0.96 -3.81 2.47
N THR A 172 1.97 -4.05 1.66
CA THR A 172 3.04 -3.08 1.40
C THR A 172 2.70 -2.24 0.17
N VAL A 173 2.76 -0.93 0.32
CA VAL A 173 2.54 0.05 -0.74
C VAL A 173 3.83 0.82 -0.97
N SER A 174 4.30 0.84 -2.20
CA SER A 174 5.42 1.67 -2.63
C SER A 174 4.91 2.78 -3.53
N LEU A 175 5.23 4.02 -3.19
CA LEU A 175 4.77 5.23 -3.88
C LEU A 175 5.95 6.15 -4.15
N TRP A 176 6.09 6.64 -5.37
CA TRP A 176 7.15 7.54 -5.78
C TRP A 176 6.58 8.83 -6.35
N ARG A 177 7.21 9.96 -6.00
CA ARG A 177 7.06 11.23 -6.68
C ARG A 177 8.35 11.50 -7.43
N LEU A 178 8.25 11.51 -8.76
CA LEU A 178 9.39 11.62 -9.65
C LEU A 178 9.31 12.90 -10.49
N THR A 179 10.44 13.31 -11.04
CA THR A 179 10.55 14.49 -11.89
C THR A 179 11.61 14.27 -12.94
N ASP A 180 11.40 14.91 -14.10
CA ASP A 180 12.44 15.12 -15.10
C ASP A 180 12.58 16.63 -15.35
N THR A 181 13.15 17.01 -16.50
CA THR A 181 13.32 18.41 -16.89
C THR A 181 12.02 19.12 -17.26
N ARG A 182 10.94 18.39 -17.56
CA ARG A 182 9.68 18.92 -18.10
C ARG A 182 8.46 18.64 -17.24
N LYS A 183 8.45 17.53 -16.51
CA LYS A 183 7.26 17.01 -15.83
C LYS A 183 7.55 16.47 -14.44
N VAL A 184 6.48 16.40 -13.65
CA VAL A 184 6.39 15.69 -12.37
C VAL A 184 5.30 14.64 -12.49
N TRP A 185 5.56 13.43 -11.97
CA TRP A 185 4.58 12.35 -11.97
C TRP A 185 4.68 11.49 -10.71
N TYR A 186 3.69 10.62 -10.56
CA TYR A 186 3.65 9.61 -9.50
C TYR A 186 3.67 8.21 -10.10
N GLU A 187 4.34 7.30 -9.41
CA GLU A 187 4.29 5.86 -9.67
C GLU A 187 3.88 5.15 -8.40
N TRP A 188 3.09 4.08 -8.49
CA TRP A 188 2.65 3.33 -7.32
C TRP A 188 2.53 1.83 -7.60
N PHE A 189 2.74 1.06 -6.55
CA PHE A 189 2.81 -0.39 -6.58
C PHE A 189 2.38 -0.97 -5.23
N ALA A 190 1.72 -2.13 -5.25
CA ALA A 190 1.25 -2.80 -4.05
C ALA A 190 1.65 -4.28 -4.04
N GLU A 191 2.00 -4.78 -2.86
CA GLU A 191 2.34 -6.17 -2.59
C GLU A 191 1.56 -6.64 -1.37
N ALA A 192 0.97 -7.82 -1.42
CA ALA A 192 0.30 -8.42 -0.28
C ALA A 192 1.13 -9.60 0.26
N PHE A 193 1.23 -9.65 1.58
CA PHE A 193 1.95 -10.67 2.31
C PHE A 193 1.01 -11.36 3.29
N LEU A 194 1.19 -12.67 3.45
CA LEU A 194 0.53 -13.44 4.49
C LEU A 194 1.57 -13.78 5.58
N PRO A 195 1.32 -13.37 6.84
CA PRO A 195 2.10 -13.83 7.97
C PRO A 195 1.85 -15.31 8.22
N VAL A 196 2.91 -16.13 8.16
CA VAL A 196 2.87 -17.55 8.47
C VAL A 196 3.85 -17.86 9.61
N PRO A 197 3.53 -18.79 10.51
CA PRO A 197 4.48 -19.22 11.53
C PRO A 197 5.77 -19.75 10.87
N SER A 198 6.94 -19.32 11.33
CA SER A 198 8.22 -19.74 10.74
C SER A 198 8.42 -21.27 10.74
N SER A 199 7.76 -22.00 11.63
CA SER A 199 7.73 -23.47 11.64
C SER A 199 7.03 -24.10 10.42
N SER A 200 6.17 -23.35 9.74
CA SER A 200 5.44 -23.80 8.54
C SER A 200 6.20 -23.57 7.24
N VAL A 201 7.28 -22.77 7.25
CA VAL A 201 8.16 -22.54 6.10
C VAL A 201 9.30 -23.56 6.12
N SER A 202 8.96 -24.85 6.11
CA SER A 202 9.91 -25.87 5.70
C SER A 202 9.68 -26.11 4.21
N SER A 203 10.70 -25.85 3.39
CA SER A 203 10.68 -26.19 1.97
C SER A 203 10.21 -27.65 1.82
N PRO A 204 9.29 -27.99 0.91
CA PRO A 204 9.11 -29.38 0.56
C PRO A 204 10.41 -29.83 -0.07
N ILE A 205 11.29 -30.46 0.72
CA ILE A 205 12.36 -31.27 0.18
C ILE A 205 11.60 -32.38 -0.55
N TRP A 206 11.52 -32.29 -1.87
CA TRP A 206 11.20 -33.44 -2.70
C TRP A 206 12.36 -34.41 -2.46
N LYS A 207 12.24 -35.24 -1.43
CA LYS A 207 13.05 -36.44 -1.35
C LYS A 207 12.49 -37.30 -2.46
N ASP A 208 13.17 -37.31 -3.59
CA ASP A 208 13.08 -38.36 -4.60
C ASP A 208 13.35 -39.69 -3.90
N THR A 209 12.32 -40.20 -3.24
CA THR A 209 12.32 -41.53 -2.66
C THR A 209 11.77 -42.42 -3.76
N LEU A 210 12.54 -42.55 -4.83
CA LEU A 210 12.46 -43.73 -5.69
C LEU A 210 12.96 -44.91 -4.83
N SER A 211 12.09 -45.44 -3.99
CA SER A 211 12.27 -46.78 -3.47
C SER A 211 12.11 -47.74 -4.66
N PRO A 212 13.13 -48.56 -5.01
CA PRO A 212 12.92 -49.63 -5.97
C PRO A 212 11.90 -50.60 -5.35
N MET A 213 10.74 -50.74 -5.98
CA MET A 213 9.79 -51.77 -5.61
C MET A 213 10.49 -53.12 -5.77
N SER A 214 10.67 -53.82 -4.64
CA SER A 214 11.06 -55.22 -4.63
C SER A 214 10.05 -56.01 -5.45
N ALA A 215 10.54 -56.79 -6.42
CA ALA A 215 9.72 -57.67 -7.22
C ALA A 215 9.20 -58.83 -6.35
N SER A 216 7.92 -58.81 -6.01
CA SER A 216 7.21 -60.00 -5.55
C SER A 216 6.71 -60.76 -6.78
N PRO A 217 7.05 -62.05 -6.94
CA PRO A 217 6.47 -62.87 -7.99
C PRO A 217 5.15 -63.41 -7.45
N ASP A 218 4.02 -62.90 -7.90
CA ASP A 218 2.79 -63.69 -7.91
C ASP A 218 1.84 -63.14 -8.98
N THR A 219 1.76 -63.93 -10.05
CA THR A 219 0.82 -63.82 -11.15
C THR A 219 -0.59 -64.12 -10.68
N THR A 220 -1.54 -63.20 -10.83
CA THR A 220 -2.95 -63.54 -11.14
C THR A 220 -3.75 -62.34 -11.65
N PHE A 221 -4.06 -62.41 -12.94
CA PHE A 221 -5.27 -61.96 -13.65
C PHE A 221 -5.95 -60.62 -13.31
N LEU A 222 -5.84 -59.71 -14.28
CA LEU A 222 -6.73 -58.57 -14.50
C LEU A 222 -8.16 -59.05 -14.80
N SER A 223 -9.15 -58.52 -14.09
CA SER A 223 -10.53 -58.47 -14.58
C SER A 223 -11.02 -57.02 -14.55
N ALA A 224 -11.59 -56.60 -15.68
CA ALA A 224 -12.11 -55.26 -15.91
C ALA A 224 -13.54 -55.17 -15.37
N PHE A 225 -13.82 -54.14 -14.56
CA PHE A 225 -15.20 -53.76 -14.23
C PHE A 225 -15.59 -52.49 -15.01
N PRO A 226 -16.80 -52.46 -15.61
CA PRO A 226 -17.23 -51.39 -16.49
C PRO A 226 -17.65 -50.12 -15.74
N THR A 227 -17.40 -49.00 -16.38
CA THR A 227 -17.76 -47.62 -16.02
C THR A 227 -19.27 -47.39 -16.08
N THR A 228 -19.81 -46.72 -15.05
CA THR A 228 -21.10 -46.01 -15.11
C THR A 228 -20.90 -44.58 -14.58
N PRO A 229 -21.40 -43.53 -15.27
CA PRO A 229 -21.22 -42.16 -14.83
C PRO A 229 -22.29 -41.80 -13.78
N ILE A 230 -21.88 -41.46 -12.55
CA ILE A 230 -22.75 -40.83 -11.56
C ILE A 230 -22.45 -39.34 -11.57
N GLN A 231 -23.49 -38.57 -11.89
CA GLN A 231 -23.55 -37.12 -11.85
C GLN A 231 -23.45 -36.66 -10.38
N ALA A 232 -22.28 -36.18 -9.97
CA ALA A 232 -22.07 -35.65 -8.63
C ALA A 232 -22.42 -34.15 -8.59
N THR A 233 -23.46 -33.81 -7.85
CA THR A 233 -23.84 -32.46 -7.44
C THR A 233 -22.75 -31.84 -6.56
N SER A 234 -22.44 -30.55 -6.79
CA SER A 234 -21.42 -29.76 -6.09
C SER A 234 -21.50 -29.88 -4.56
N PRO A 235 -20.38 -30.14 -3.84
CA PRO A 235 -20.34 -30.01 -2.40
C PRO A 235 -19.98 -28.57 -2.02
N SER A 236 -20.93 -27.86 -1.44
CA SER A 236 -20.66 -26.69 -0.60
C SER A 236 -19.79 -27.16 0.56
N LEU A 237 -18.51 -26.80 0.56
CA LEU A 237 -17.61 -27.00 1.68
C LEU A 237 -17.50 -25.68 2.44
N ASP A 238 -18.11 -25.65 3.63
CA ASP A 238 -17.84 -24.66 4.65
C ASP A 238 -16.35 -24.72 5.00
N ILE A 239 -15.64 -23.62 4.75
CA ILE A 239 -14.26 -23.45 5.19
C ILE A 239 -14.32 -23.08 6.67
N PRO A 240 -13.80 -23.89 7.62
CA PRO A 240 -13.68 -23.44 8.99
C PRO A 240 -12.69 -22.27 9.03
N GLN A 241 -13.11 -21.14 9.60
CA GLN A 241 -12.27 -19.98 9.87
C GLN A 241 -11.09 -20.43 10.74
N LEU A 242 -9.90 -20.53 10.14
CA LEU A 242 -8.66 -20.83 10.84
C LEU A 242 -8.27 -19.61 11.68
N THR A 243 -8.80 -19.53 12.90
CA THR A 243 -8.31 -18.57 13.90
C THR A 243 -6.97 -19.09 14.43
N LEU A 244 -5.87 -18.51 13.96
CA LEU A 244 -4.54 -18.85 14.43
C LEU A 244 -4.34 -18.28 15.85
N GLN A 245 -4.45 -19.13 16.88
CA GLN A 245 -4.04 -18.75 18.23
C GLN A 245 -2.52 -18.89 18.38
N VAL A 246 -1.83 -17.76 18.49
CA VAL A 246 -0.40 -17.72 18.84
C VAL A 246 -0.25 -17.97 20.36
N PRO A 247 0.57 -18.95 20.81
CA PRO A 247 0.74 -19.21 22.24
C PRO A 247 1.49 -18.08 22.95
N THR A 248 0.89 -17.49 24.00
CA THR A 248 1.55 -16.50 24.85
C THR A 248 2.52 -17.18 25.82
N ARG A 249 3.84 -17.07 25.57
CA ARG A 249 4.86 -17.55 26.51
C ARG A 249 5.09 -16.51 27.61
N ARG A 250 4.88 -16.90 28.88
CA ARG A 250 5.12 -16.06 30.07
C ARG A 250 6.58 -15.61 30.13
N THR A 251 6.83 -14.31 30.21
CA THR A 251 8.19 -13.74 30.35
C THR A 251 8.55 -13.56 31.82
N SER A 252 9.62 -14.22 32.28
CA SER A 252 10.42 -13.77 33.42
C SER A 252 11.36 -12.64 32.98
N SER A 253 11.53 -11.65 33.85
CA SER A 253 12.28 -10.41 33.66
C SER A 253 13.77 -10.59 33.34
N GLY A 254 14.30 -9.77 32.43
CA GLY A 254 15.74 -9.53 32.30
C GLY A 254 16.19 -8.95 30.94
N MET A 255 16.46 -7.64 30.93
CA MET A 255 17.36 -6.84 30.07
C MET A 255 17.26 -6.86 28.52
N MET A 256 17.39 -5.66 27.96
CA MET A 256 17.26 -5.29 26.55
C MET A 256 18.43 -5.80 25.71
N GLU A 257 18.11 -6.52 24.64
CA GLU A 257 18.89 -6.64 23.40
C GLU A 257 17.93 -7.09 22.27
N ASP A 258 18.23 -6.70 21.03
CA ASP A 258 17.44 -6.82 19.80
C ASP A 258 16.58 -8.09 19.74
N ARG A 259 15.25 -7.92 19.86
CA ARG A 259 14.30 -8.98 19.54
C ARG A 259 14.00 -8.94 18.06
N GLU A 260 14.82 -9.63 17.27
CA GLU A 260 14.28 -10.33 16.10
C GLU A 260 13.11 -11.18 16.62
N LYS A 261 11.88 -10.84 16.20
CA LYS A 261 10.69 -11.61 16.54
C LYS A 261 10.72 -12.92 15.76
N ASP A 262 11.55 -13.84 16.26
CA ASP A 262 11.67 -15.22 15.79
C ASP A 262 10.30 -15.91 15.92
N GLY A 263 9.60 -16.06 14.79
CA GLY A 263 8.41 -16.91 14.74
C GLY A 263 7.40 -16.59 13.64
N VAL A 264 7.51 -15.45 12.96
CA VAL A 264 6.58 -15.09 11.87
C VAL A 264 7.39 -14.78 10.61
N SER A 265 7.14 -15.55 9.55
CA SER A 265 7.66 -15.32 8.20
C SER A 265 6.57 -14.66 7.35
N LEU A 266 6.94 -13.69 6.51
CA LEU A 266 6.02 -13.06 5.57
C LEU A 266 6.15 -13.72 4.20
N VAL A 267 5.10 -14.39 3.74
CA VAL A 267 5.05 -14.99 2.39
C VAL A 267 4.30 -14.03 1.47
N LYS A 268 4.96 -13.58 0.40
CA LYS A 268 4.31 -12.76 -0.62
C LYS A 268 3.28 -13.60 -1.38
N ILE A 269 2.02 -13.18 -1.36
CA ILE A 269 0.90 -13.91 -1.96
C ILE A 269 0.41 -13.28 -3.27
N SER A 270 0.58 -11.97 -3.43
CA SER A 270 0.14 -11.26 -4.64
C SER A 270 0.82 -9.90 -4.77
N GLN A 271 0.71 -9.30 -5.96
CA GLN A 271 1.21 -7.96 -6.25
C GLN A 271 0.42 -7.33 -7.40
N THR A 272 0.46 -6.01 -7.52
CA THR A 272 -0.09 -5.28 -8.68
C THR A 272 0.94 -5.17 -9.80
N ALA A 273 0.58 -4.64 -10.96
CA ALA A 273 1.57 -4.05 -11.86
C ALA A 273 2.03 -2.69 -11.30
N LEU A 274 3.23 -2.24 -11.68
CA LEU A 274 3.67 -0.86 -11.46
C LEU A 274 2.78 0.09 -12.29
N GLN A 275 2.12 1.02 -11.62
CA GLN A 275 1.23 1.98 -12.26
C GLN A 275 2.01 3.22 -12.71
N ASN A 276 1.67 3.73 -13.89
CA ASN A 276 2.24 4.95 -14.49
C ASN A 276 3.77 4.96 -14.65
N ALA A 277 4.38 3.81 -14.92
CA ALA A 277 5.82 3.68 -15.12
C ALA A 277 6.34 4.67 -16.18
N GLY A 278 7.36 5.47 -15.82
CA GLY A 278 7.95 6.51 -16.68
C GLY A 278 7.08 7.76 -16.87
N GLY A 279 5.98 7.89 -16.12
CA GLY A 279 5.08 9.04 -16.15
C GLY A 279 4.35 9.19 -17.49
N LYS A 280 3.68 8.13 -17.95
CA LYS A 280 2.82 8.15 -19.16
C LYS A 280 1.69 9.18 -19.05
N SER A 281 1.23 9.42 -17.82
CA SER A 281 0.46 10.58 -17.38
C SER A 281 1.31 11.41 -16.42
N SER A 282 1.28 12.73 -16.58
CA SER A 282 1.95 13.68 -15.69
C SER A 282 1.00 14.80 -15.26
N TRP A 283 1.34 15.43 -14.14
CA TRP A 283 0.51 16.47 -13.53
C TRP A 283 0.96 17.89 -13.84
N MET A 284 2.10 18.05 -14.53
CA MET A 284 2.61 19.26 -15.17
C MET A 284 3.57 18.85 -16.30
#